data_AF-A0A292Z966-F1
#
_entry.id   AF-A0A292Z966-F1
#
_cell.length_a   1.000
_cell.length_b   1.000
_cell.length_c   1.000
_cell.angle_alpha   90.00
_cell.angle_beta   90.00
_cell.angle_gamma   90.00
#
_symmetry.space_group_name_H-M   'P 1'
#
loop_
_entity.id
_entity.type
_entity.pdbx_description
1 polymer ?
#
loop_
_entity_poly.entity_id
_entity_poly.type
_entity_poly.pdbx_seq_one_letter_code
_entity_poly.pdbx_strand_id
1 'polypeptide(L)'
;MRKTLVTGGVVAILAVGAIATASAASAAETAGPNGVVTHATTSYSSPSNQSAPVSSLPKDTALQVQCVVEGQTPAGSSNFYWFRISDPNGSSFVHRDSVTVAPDLRHC
;
A
#
# COMPACT_ATOMS: atom_id res chain seq x y z
N MET A 1 -10.14 15.72 38.58
CA MET A 1 -9.58 14.52 39.23
C MET A 1 -10.72 13.60 39.67
N ARG A 2 -10.48 12.28 39.64
CA ARG A 2 -11.29 11.16 40.20
C ARG A 2 -12.49 10.74 39.33
N LYS A 3 -12.28 9.82 38.38
CA LYS A 3 -12.43 8.35 38.51
C LYS A 3 -13.83 7.94 38.98
N THR A 4 -14.66 7.53 38.02
CA THR A 4 -15.88 6.75 38.28
C THR A 4 -15.61 5.33 37.83
N LEU A 5 -15.70 4.42 38.78
CA LEU A 5 -15.41 3.01 38.69
C LEU A 5 -16.77 2.28 38.68
N VAL A 6 -16.70 1.05 38.17
CA VAL A 6 -17.48 -0.15 38.55
C VAL A 6 -18.78 -0.51 37.80
N THR A 7 -18.70 -1.74 37.25
CA THR A 7 -19.60 -2.91 37.39
C THR A 7 -20.82 -3.14 36.50
N GLY A 8 -20.86 -4.38 36.02
CA GLY A 8 -22.07 -5.17 35.74
C GLY A 8 -22.37 -5.27 34.25
N GLY A 9 -22.53 -6.42 33.62
CA GLY A 9 -22.58 -7.80 34.07
C GLY A 9 -22.61 -8.71 32.84
N VAL A 10 -22.28 -9.98 33.03
CA VAL A 10 -22.23 -11.02 32.01
C VAL A 10 -23.63 -11.33 31.47
N VAL A 11 -23.79 -11.39 30.14
CA VAL A 11 -24.78 -12.26 29.50
C VAL A 11 -24.09 -12.93 28.29
N ALA A 12 -23.74 -14.20 28.44
CA ALA A 12 -23.42 -15.07 27.33
C ALA A 12 -24.73 -15.40 26.61
N ILE A 13 -24.90 -14.92 25.37
CA ILE A 13 -25.96 -15.37 24.47
C ILE A 13 -25.30 -16.25 23.41
N LEU A 14 -25.50 -17.56 23.54
CA LEU A 14 -25.29 -18.51 22.45
C LEU A 14 -26.40 -18.27 21.42
N ALA A 15 -26.06 -17.59 20.32
CA ALA A 15 -26.91 -17.50 19.14
C ALA A 15 -26.09 -17.85 17.89
N VAL A 16 -26.47 -18.98 17.30
CA VAL A 16 -26.03 -19.51 16.01
C VAL A 16 -26.29 -18.45 14.93
N GLY A 17 -25.24 -18.08 14.19
CA GLY A 17 -25.36 -17.16 13.04
C GLY A 17 -24.17 -16.24 12.84
N ALA A 18 -22.95 -16.78 12.84
CA ALA A 18 -21.76 -16.01 12.50
C ALA A 18 -21.68 -15.82 10.97
N ILE A 19 -22.35 -14.79 10.44
CA ILE A 19 -21.96 -14.22 9.16
C ILE A 19 -20.81 -13.27 9.48
N ALA A 20 -19.59 -13.81 9.46
CA ALA A 20 -18.38 -13.00 9.54
C ALA A 20 -18.28 -12.18 8.25
N THR A 21 -18.81 -10.96 8.25
CA THR A 21 -18.47 -9.99 7.20
C THR A 21 -17.02 -9.58 7.41
N ALA A 22 -16.17 -10.17 6.57
CA ALA A 22 -14.74 -10.01 6.48
C ALA A 22 -14.26 -8.57 6.71
N SER A 23 -13.57 -8.34 7.82
CA SER A 23 -12.44 -7.43 7.80
C SER A 23 -11.24 -8.25 7.34
N ALA A 24 -11.09 -8.39 6.02
CA ALA A 24 -9.82 -8.78 5.43
C ALA A 24 -8.83 -7.65 5.75
N ALA A 25 -8.20 -7.72 6.92
CA ALA A 25 -6.90 -7.12 7.09
C ALA A 25 -6.00 -7.88 6.12
N SER A 26 -5.85 -7.36 4.91
CA SER A 26 -4.89 -7.87 3.93
C SER A 26 -3.56 -7.93 4.66
N ALA A 27 -3.13 -9.15 4.99
CA ALA A 27 -1.78 -9.38 5.44
C ALA A 27 -0.90 -8.82 4.33
N ALA A 28 -0.24 -7.70 4.61
CA ALA A 28 0.87 -7.25 3.80
C ALA A 28 1.93 -8.34 3.97
N GLU A 29 1.84 -9.38 3.14
CA GLU A 29 2.85 -10.40 3.04
C GLU A 29 4.15 -9.62 2.85
N THR A 30 5.06 -9.74 3.81
CA THR A 30 6.40 -9.18 3.68
C THR A 30 7.14 -10.03 2.65
N ALA A 31 6.69 -9.94 1.41
CA ALA A 31 7.43 -10.37 0.25
C ALA A 31 8.73 -9.56 0.28
N GLY A 32 9.87 -10.24 0.13
CA GLY A 32 11.15 -9.57 -0.04
C GLY A 32 11.09 -8.56 -1.20
N PRO A 33 12.07 -7.66 -1.31
CA PRO A 33 12.10 -6.67 -2.37
C PRO A 33 12.00 -7.36 -3.75
N ASN A 34 10.97 -7.00 -4.50
CA ASN A 34 10.61 -7.56 -5.81
C ASN A 34 10.60 -6.47 -6.90
N GLY A 35 11.12 -5.28 -6.59
CA GLY A 35 11.39 -4.22 -7.54
C GLY A 35 12.67 -3.43 -7.22
N VAL A 36 13.21 -2.76 -8.23
CA VAL A 36 14.38 -1.89 -8.12
C VAL A 36 14.15 -0.61 -8.90
N VAL A 37 14.51 0.52 -8.30
CA VAL A 37 14.43 1.84 -8.92
C VAL A 37 15.52 1.99 -9.98
N THR A 38 15.15 2.24 -11.24
CA THR A 38 16.12 2.33 -12.35
C THR A 38 16.73 3.72 -12.50
N HIS A 39 16.03 4.75 -12.04
CA HIS A 39 16.49 6.13 -11.97
C HIS A 39 15.86 6.86 -10.78
N ALA A 40 16.56 7.84 -10.22
CA ALA A 40 16.07 8.56 -9.04
C ALA A 40 14.68 9.15 -9.30
N THR A 41 13.76 8.90 -8.38
CA THR A 41 12.35 9.27 -8.51
C THR A 41 11.73 9.59 -7.16
N THR A 42 10.46 9.97 -7.14
CA THR A 42 9.71 10.31 -5.93
C THR A 42 8.49 9.39 -5.85
N SER A 43 8.21 8.85 -4.67
CA SER A 43 6.94 8.19 -4.40
C SER A 43 5.90 9.19 -3.94
N TYR A 44 4.63 8.91 -4.23
CA TYR A 44 3.52 9.81 -4.04
C TYR A 44 2.39 9.16 -3.23
N SER A 45 1.51 9.98 -2.65
CA SER A 45 0.39 9.51 -1.81
C SER A 45 -0.73 8.84 -2.60
N SER A 46 -0.80 9.11 -3.91
CA SER A 46 -1.78 8.55 -4.86
C SER A 46 -1.05 8.21 -6.18
N PRO A 47 -1.63 7.41 -7.10
CA PRO A 47 -1.02 7.09 -8.40
C PRO A 47 -1.09 8.29 -9.38
N SER A 48 -0.46 9.39 -8.99
CA SER A 48 -0.44 10.68 -9.67
C SER A 48 0.75 11.51 -9.20
N ASN A 49 1.48 12.10 -10.14
CA ASN A 49 2.59 13.01 -9.84
C ASN A 49 2.13 14.40 -9.35
N GLN A 50 0.82 14.65 -9.31
CA GLN A 50 0.21 15.85 -8.74
C GLN A 50 -0.20 15.66 -7.27
N SER A 51 -0.09 14.43 -6.75
CA SER A 51 -0.40 14.15 -5.35
C SER A 51 0.81 14.46 -4.44
N ALA A 52 0.61 14.37 -3.11
CA ALA A 52 1.64 14.75 -2.16
C ALA A 52 2.85 13.79 -2.28
N PRO A 53 4.09 14.30 -2.37
CA PRO A 53 5.27 13.46 -2.34
C PRO A 53 5.42 12.82 -0.95
N VAL A 54 5.72 11.53 -0.91
CA VAL A 54 5.88 10.74 0.31
C VAL A 54 7.36 10.52 0.62
N SER A 55 8.13 10.06 -0.36
CA SER A 55 9.55 9.79 -0.17
C SER A 55 10.35 9.98 -1.47
N SER A 56 11.62 10.36 -1.33
CA SER A 56 12.57 10.36 -2.45
C SER A 56 13.23 9.00 -2.54
N LEU A 57 13.22 8.40 -3.73
CA LEU A 57 13.74 7.08 -4.02
C LEU A 57 14.97 7.21 -4.92
N PRO A 58 16.20 7.07 -4.38
CA PRO A 58 17.39 7.08 -5.21
C PRO A 58 17.44 5.88 -6.16
N LYS A 59 18.25 5.99 -7.21
CA LYS A 59 18.56 4.88 -8.10
C LYS A 59 19.05 3.66 -7.30
N ASP A 60 18.73 2.46 -7.78
CA ASP A 60 19.12 1.17 -7.20
C ASP A 60 18.49 0.89 -5.81
N THR A 61 17.50 1.69 -5.41
CA THR A 61 16.70 1.40 -4.22
C THR A 61 15.86 0.15 -4.44
N ALA A 62 16.01 -0.83 -3.55
CA ALA A 62 15.17 -2.01 -3.50
C ALA A 62 13.77 -1.64 -2.94
N LEU A 63 12.73 -2.04 -3.66
CA LEU A 63 11.34 -1.76 -3.33
C LEU A 63 10.56 -3.05 -3.12
N GLN A 64 9.65 -3.01 -2.15
CA GLN A 64 8.61 -4.02 -2.01
C GLN A 64 7.36 -3.54 -2.74
N VAL A 65 7.15 -4.05 -3.95
CA VAL A 65 6.02 -3.75 -4.80
C VAL A 65 4.87 -4.71 -4.49
N GLN A 66 3.74 -4.16 -4.09
CA GLN A 66 2.55 -4.92 -3.71
C GLN A 66 1.72 -5.31 -4.94
N CYS A 67 1.49 -4.35 -5.84
CA CYS A 67 0.65 -4.53 -7.01
C CYS A 67 0.86 -3.38 -8.02
N VAL A 68 0.30 -3.56 -9.22
CA VAL A 68 0.14 -2.50 -10.21
C VAL A 68 -1.28 -1.90 -10.13
N VAL A 69 -1.39 -0.59 -10.27
CA VAL A 69 -2.66 0.16 -10.34
C VAL A 69 -2.66 1.08 -11.56
N GLU A 70 -3.84 1.43 -12.05
CA GLU A 70 -4.02 2.51 -13.04
C GLU A 70 -4.00 3.87 -12.33
N GLY A 71 -3.49 4.88 -13.03
CA GLY A 71 -3.37 6.23 -12.50
C GLY A 71 -3.15 7.28 -13.56
N GLN A 72 -2.69 8.45 -13.14
CA GLN A 72 -2.40 9.55 -14.04
C GLN A 72 -1.24 9.17 -14.97
N THR A 73 -1.33 9.52 -16.25
CA THR A 73 -0.18 9.51 -17.17
C THR A 73 0.60 10.82 -17.02
N PRO A 74 1.84 10.81 -16.50
CA PRO A 74 2.68 12.00 -16.45
C PRO A 74 3.04 12.49 -17.85
N ALA A 75 3.27 13.80 -18.00
CA ALA A 75 3.79 14.36 -19.24
C ALA A 75 5.14 13.70 -19.59
N GLY A 76 5.26 13.18 -20.81
CA GLY A 76 6.46 12.48 -21.28
C GLY A 76 6.46 10.96 -21.04
N SER A 77 5.44 10.41 -20.38
CA SER A 77 5.21 8.96 -20.29
C SER A 77 4.07 8.52 -21.19
N SER A 78 4.16 7.30 -21.73
CA SER A 78 3.05 6.61 -22.42
C SER A 78 2.33 5.60 -21.50
N ASN A 79 2.78 5.46 -20.27
CA ASN A 79 2.28 4.48 -19.32
C ASN A 79 1.40 5.15 -18.25
N PHE A 80 0.17 4.68 -18.11
CA PHE A 80 -0.76 5.09 -17.05
C PHE A 80 -0.67 4.16 -15.82
N TYR A 81 0.24 3.19 -15.82
CA TYR A 81 0.42 2.24 -14.72
C TYR A 81 1.39 2.77 -13.66
N TRP A 82 1.02 2.50 -12.41
CA TRP A 82 1.79 2.82 -11.22
C TRP A 82 1.97 1.57 -10.38
N PHE A 83 3.06 1.54 -9.62
CA PHE A 83 3.30 0.49 -8.64
C PHE A 83 2.94 1.02 -7.26
N ARG A 84 2.09 0.28 -6.55
CA ARG A 84 1.89 0.49 -5.11
C ARG A 84 3.02 -0.21 -4.39
N ILE A 85 3.80 0.54 -3.65
CA ILE A 85 4.93 0.04 -2.86
C ILE A 85 4.58 0.08 -1.38
N SER A 86 5.16 -0.85 -0.62
CA SER A 86 5.11 -0.78 0.84
C SER A 86 6.27 0.08 1.34
N ASP A 87 5.97 0.96 2.29
CA ASP A 87 6.95 1.81 2.94
C ASP A 87 6.69 1.84 4.46
N PRO A 88 7.64 2.33 5.29
CA PRO A 88 7.47 2.34 6.74
C PRO A 88 6.26 3.13 7.24
N ASN A 89 5.72 4.05 6.43
CA ASN A 89 4.57 4.88 6.76
C ASN A 89 3.26 4.34 6.14
N GLY A 90 3.30 3.18 5.50
CA GLY A 90 2.15 2.51 4.92
C GLY A 90 2.38 2.12 3.46
N SER A 91 1.67 2.79 2.55
CA SER A 91 1.83 2.56 1.11
C SER A 91 1.96 3.87 0.36
N SER A 92 2.81 3.86 -0.66
CA SER A 92 2.98 4.96 -1.59
C SER A 92 3.02 4.43 -3.02
N PHE A 93 3.01 5.34 -3.98
CA PHE A 93 2.89 5.02 -5.40
C PHE A 93 4.09 5.56 -6.16
N VAL A 94 4.68 4.73 -7.02
CA VAL A 94 5.78 5.12 -7.90
C VAL A 94 5.40 4.78 -9.33
N HIS A 95 5.77 5.66 -10.27
CA HIS A 95 5.43 5.47 -11.67
C HIS A 95 6.19 4.26 -12.25
N ARG A 96 5.54 3.51 -13.14
CA ARG A 96 6.11 2.28 -13.70
C ARG A 96 7.42 2.49 -14.45
N ASP A 97 7.59 3.62 -15.15
CA ASP A 97 8.80 3.87 -15.94
C ASP A 97 10.06 3.98 -15.07
N SER A 98 9.91 4.24 -13.77
CA SER A 98 11.01 4.42 -12.82
C SER A 98 11.44 3.16 -12.09
N VAL A 99 10.74 2.05 -12.28
CA VAL A 99 10.96 0.83 -11.49
C VAL A 99 10.91 -0.39 -12.39
N THR A 100 11.93 -1.24 -12.27
CA THR A 100 11.89 -2.60 -12.82
C THR A 100 11.43 -3.56 -11.74
N VAL A 101 10.53 -4.47 -12.09
CA VAL A 101 9.88 -5.39 -11.16
C VAL A 101 9.97 -6.81 -11.67
N ALA A 102 9.93 -7.78 -10.77
CA ALA A 102 9.79 -9.18 -11.16
C ALA A 102 8.50 -9.39 -11.97
N PRO A 103 8.50 -10.29 -12.97
CA PRO A 103 7.28 -10.68 -13.67
C PRO A 103 6.26 -11.28 -12.69
N ASP A 104 4.96 -11.18 -13.02
CA ASP A 104 3.82 -11.68 -12.22
C ASP A 104 3.22 -10.74 -11.15
N LEU A 105 3.43 -9.42 -11.25
CA LEU A 105 2.68 -8.48 -10.41
C LEU A 105 1.18 -8.46 -10.75
N ARG A 106 0.35 -8.67 -9.74
CA ARG A 106 -1.11 -8.61 -9.84
C ARG A 106 -1.61 -7.18 -9.91
N HIS A 107 -2.77 -6.99 -10.52
CA HIS A 107 -3.50 -5.73 -10.45
C HIS A 107 -4.17 -5.59 -9.08
N CYS A 108 -4.06 -4.38 -8.51
CA CYS A 108 -4.99 -3.87 -7.53
C CYS A 108 -6.08 -3.13 -8.32
#